data_AF-A0A502SS86-F1
#
_entry.id   AF-A0A502SS86-F1
#
_cell.length_a   1.000
_cell.length_b   1.000
_cell.length_c   1.000
_cell.angle_alpha   90.00
_cell.angle_beta   90.00
_cell.angle_gamma   90.00
#
_symmetry.space_group_name_H-M   'P 1'
#
loop_
_entity.id
_entity.type
_entity.pdbx_description
1 polymer ?
#
loop_
_entity_poly.entity_id
_entity_poly.type
_entity_poly.pdbx_seq_one_letter_code
_entity_poly.pdbx_strand_id
1 'polypeptide(L)' 'MIAMDRYLRVSLDPDGRILLPANLAHHVHAIGHDAVRVIVRGGELQLWSEIAWQAKRSSRLRAFGDRLLRVEGSR' A
#
# COMPACT_ATOMS: atom_id res chain seq x y z
N MET A 1 17.90 -4.56 1.44
CA MET A 1 16.78 -3.90 2.14
C MET A 1 16.74 -4.51 3.54
N ILE A 2 17.09 -3.74 4.57
CA ILE A 2 17.06 -4.22 5.96
C ILE A 2 15.60 -4.10 6.41
N ALA A 3 14.95 -5.22 6.68
CA ALA A 3 13.63 -5.20 7.30
C ALA A 3 13.81 -4.75 8.76
N MET A 4 13.07 -3.73 9.18
CA MET A 4 13.09 -3.28 10.55
C MET A 4 12.02 -4.06 11.32
N ASP A 5 12.43 -5.08 12.07
CA ASP A 5 11.53 -5.80 12.98
C ASP A 5 11.33 -4.97 14.25
N ARG A 6 10.07 -4.60 14.52
CA ARG A 6 9.67 -3.97 15.77
C ARG A 6 8.34 -4.54 16.21
N TYR A 7 8.29 -5.04 17.44
CA TYR A 7 7.05 -5.42 18.09
C TYR A 7 6.31 -4.16 18.60
N LEU A 8 5.06 -4.00 18.20
CA LEU A 8 4.17 -2.94 18.68
C LEU A 8 2.86 -3.57 19.14
N ARG A 9 2.49 -3.34 20.40
CA ARG A 9 1.15 -3.69 20.89
C ARG A 9 0.16 -2.65 20.38
N VAL A 10 -0.80 -3.10 19.58
CA VAL A 10 -1.93 -2.28 19.14
C VAL A 10 -3.20 -2.81 19.77
N SER A 11 -4.13 -1.89 20.09
CA SER A 11 -5.46 -2.24 20.57
C SER A 11 -6.48 -2.00 19.47
N LEU A 12 -7.48 -2.87 19.41
CA LEU A 12 -8.68 -2.67 18.62
C LEU A 12 -9.74 -2.06 19.53
N ASP A 13 -10.36 -0.97 19.12
CA ASP A 13 -11.54 -0.47 19.82
C ASP A 13 -12.78 -1.34 19.49
N PRO A 14 -13.90 -1.18 20.21
CA PRO A 14 -15.13 -1.94 19.95
C PRO A 14 -15.71 -1.74 18.55
N ASP A 15 -15.36 -0.63 17.88
CA ASP A 15 -15.79 -0.30 16.52
C ASP A 15 -14.86 -0.91 15.45
N GLY A 16 -13.86 -1.70 15.87
CA GLY A 16 -12.92 -2.36 14.96
C GLY A 16 -11.83 -1.45 14.43
N ARG A 17 -11.59 -0.28 15.03
CA ARG A 17 -10.55 0.67 14.62
C ARG A 17 -9.26 0.39 15.36
N ILE A 18 -8.16 0.62 14.67
CA ILE A 18 -6.82 0.61 15.24
C ILE A 18 -6.33 2.06 15.23
N LEU A 19 -5.92 2.55 16.40
CA LEU A 19 -5.19 3.81 16.46
C LEU A 19 -3.78 3.55 15.91
N LEU A 20 -3.51 4.07 14.72
CA LEU A 20 -2.22 3.89 14.05
C LEU A 20 -1.14 4.70 14.77
N PRO A 21 -0.10 4.08 15.37
CA PRO A 21 0.99 4.79 16.00
C PRO A 21 1.69 5.76 15.03
N ALA A 22 2.08 6.94 15.51
CA ALA A 22 2.63 8.01 14.67
C ALA A 22 3.84 7.58 13.85
N ASN A 23 4.72 6.73 14.41
CA ASN A 23 5.88 6.17 13.70
C ASN A 23 5.46 5.31 12.49
N LEU A 24 4.40 4.52 12.62
CA LEU A 24 3.86 3.75 11.49
C LEU A 24 3.17 4.67 10.49
N ALA A 25 2.40 5.65 10.96
CA ALA A 25 1.74 6.64 10.11
C ALA A 25 2.76 7.43 9.25
N HIS A 26 3.90 7.81 9.82
CA HIS A 26 5.02 8.39 9.07
C HIS A 26 5.57 7.42 8.02
N HIS A 27 5.78 6.15 8.40
CA HIS A 27 6.36 5.14 7.50
C HIS A 27 5.48 4.85 6.27
N VAL A 28 4.16 4.84 6.44
CA VAL A 28 3.20 4.65 5.34
C VAL A 28 2.79 5.97 4.67
N HIS A 29 3.37 7.11 5.03
CA HIS A 29 3.00 8.44 4.53
C HIS A 29 1.51 8.79 4.74
N ALA A 30 0.90 8.34 5.84
CA ALA A 30 -0.50 8.59 6.14
C ALA A 30 -0.78 10.00 6.68
N ILE A 31 0.21 10.68 7.28
CA ILE A 31 -0.01 11.97 7.97
C ILE A 31 -0.43 13.09 7.01
N GLY A 32 0.14 13.14 5.80
CA GLY A 32 -0.17 14.19 4.82
C GLY A 32 -1.47 13.96 4.03
N HIS A 33 -2.02 12.74 4.08
CA HIS A 33 -3.09 12.30 3.17
C HIS A 33 -4.27 11.67 3.89
N ASP A 34 -4.17 11.52 5.21
CA ASP A 34 -5.17 10.94 6.10
C ASP A 34 -5.71 9.57 5.60
N ALA A 35 -4.82 8.78 4.99
CA ALA A 35 -5.19 7.52 4.36
C ALA A 35 -4.06 6.50 4.42
N VAL A 36 -4.43 5.25 4.64
CA VAL A 36 -3.55 4.08 4.52
C VAL A 36 -4.25 3.03 3.66
N ARG A 37 -3.47 2.33 2.83
CA ARG A 37 -3.96 1.17 2.10
C ARG A 37 -3.85 -0.07 2.99
N VAL A 38 -4.97 -0.71 3.26
CA VAL A 38 -5.03 -2.00 3.97
C VAL A 38 -5.13 -3.13 2.94
N ILE A 39 -4.26 -4.14 3.06
CA ILE A 39 -4.28 -5.34 2.23
C ILE A 39 -4.33 -6.56 3.15
N VAL A 40 -5.27 -7.48 2.91
CA VAL A 40 -5.35 -8.76 3.60
C VAL A 40 -4.97 -9.86 2.61
N ARG A 41 -3.87 -10.57 2.89
CA ARG A 41 -3.39 -11.65 2.01
C ARG A 41 -2.60 -12.67 2.82
N GLY A 42 -2.90 -13.95 2.62
CA GLY A 42 -2.12 -15.05 3.22
C GLY A 42 -2.16 -15.06 4.75
N GLY A 43 -3.23 -14.60 5.37
CA GLY A 43 -3.35 -14.50 6.83
C GLY A 43 -2.67 -13.27 7.44
N GLU A 44 -2.07 -12.41 6.62
CA GLU A 44 -1.43 -11.17 7.07
C GLU A 44 -2.29 -9.94 6.73
N LEU A 45 -2.29 -8.97 7.65
CA LEU A 45 -2.75 -7.61 7.39
C LEU A 45 -1.53 -6.73 7.13
N GLN A 46 -1.51 -6.10 5.95
CA GLN A 46 -0.42 -5.24 5.52
C GLN A 46 -0.92 -3.80 5.35
N LEU A 47 -0.12 -2.86 5.84
CA LEU A 47 -0.35 -1.42 5.69
C LEU A 47 0.63 -0.86 4.68
N TRP A 48 0.10 -0.17 3.67
CA TRP A 48 0.88 0.40 2.57
C TRP A 48 0.60 1.89 2.41
N SER A 49 1.60 2.61 1.90
CA SER A 49 1.40 3.99 1.45
C SER A 49 0.46 4.02 0.24
N GLU A 50 -0.65 4.74 0.38
CA GLU A 50 -1.64 4.85 -0.67
C GLU A 50 -1.07 5.52 -1.93
N ILE A 51 -0.25 6.55 -1.76
CA ILE A 51 0.35 7.28 -2.87
C ILE A 51 1.31 6.41 -3.65
N ALA A 52 2.23 5.75 -2.93
CA ALA A 52 3.20 4.86 -3.57
C ALA A 52 2.48 3.72 -4.29
N TRP A 53 1.40 3.20 -3.70
CA TRP A 53 0.57 2.18 -4.33
C TRP A 53 -0.06 2.66 -5.64
N GLN A 54 -0.70 3.84 -5.63
CA GLN A 54 -1.33 4.41 -6.82
C GLN A 54 -0.30 4.72 -7.91
N ALA A 55 0.83 5.34 -7.56
CA ALA A 55 1.89 5.62 -8.52
C ALA A 55 2.40 4.33 -9.20
N LYS A 56 2.62 3.27 -8.41
CA LYS A 56 3.04 1.96 -8.94
C LYS A 56 1.93 1.30 -9.77
N ARG A 57 0.67 1.43 -9.37
CA ARG A 57 -0.48 0.91 -10.12
C ARG A 57 -0.60 1.58 -11.49
N SER A 58 -0.55 2.91 -11.52
CA SER A 58 -0.61 3.68 -12.77
C SER A 58 0.54 3.32 -13.71
N SER A 59 1.76 3.17 -13.18
CA SER A 59 2.91 2.72 -13.97
C SER A 59 2.70 1.32 -14.57
N ARG A 60 2.18 0.36 -13.80
CA ARG A 60 1.86 -1.00 -14.30
C ARG A 60 0.78 -0.98 -15.37
N LEU A 61 -0.28 -0.20 -15.17
CA LEU A 61 -1.36 -0.07 -16.15
C LEU A 61 -0.87 0.53 -17.47
N ARG A 62 -0.02 1.57 -17.39
CA ARG A 62 0.61 2.17 -18.58
C ARG A 62 1.48 1.16 -19.33
N ALA A 63 2.36 0.46 -18.63
CA ALA A 63 3.21 -0.56 -19.24
C ALA A 63 2.40 -1.70 -19.88
N PHE A 64 1.27 -2.06 -19.27
CA PHE A 64 0.36 -3.06 -19.83
C PHE A 64 -0.32 -2.55 -21.12
N GLY A 65 -0.81 -1.31 -21.12
CA GLY A 65 -1.39 -0.68 -22.32
C GLY A 65 -0.39 -0.57 -23.46
N ASP A 66 0.83 -0.11 -23.19
CA ASP A 66 1.91 -0.02 -24.19
C ASP A 66 2.22 -1.40 -24.81
N ARG A 67 2.15 -2.47 -24.01
CA ARG A 67 2.37 -3.84 -24.50
C ARG A 67 1.24 -4.33 -25.39
N LEU A 68 -0.02 -4.02 -25.07
CA LEU A 68 -1.17 -4.39 -25.89
C LEU A 68 -1.11 -3.73 -27.28
N LEU A 69 -0.85 -2.41 -27.32
CA LEU A 69 -0.75 -1.66 -28.58
C LEU A 69 0.36 -2.19 -29.50
N ARG A 70 1.48 -2.66 -28.94
CA ARG A 70 2.58 -3.28 -29.71
C ARG A 70 2.19 -4.62 -30.34
N VAL A 71 1.34 -5.40 -29.66
CA VAL A 71 0.87 -6.69 -30.18
C VAL A 71 -0.13 -6.48 -31.32
N GLU A 72 -1.01 -5.49 -31.20
CA GLU A 72 -2.01 -5.18 -32.23
C GLU A 72 -1.39 -4.51 -33.47
N GLY A 73 -0.36 -3.67 -33.31
CA GLY A 73 0.34 -3.02 -34.42
C GLY A 73 1.36 -3.90 -35.17
N SER A 74 1.56 -5.15 -34.75
CA SER A 74 2.45 -6.14 -35.42
C SER A 74 1.69 -7.14 -36.29
N ARG A 75 0.41 -6.88 -36.55
CA ARG A 75 -0.49 -7.73 -37.32
C ARG A 75 -0.99 -6.99 -38.56
#